data_AF-A0A936UN39-F1
#
_entry.id   AF-A0A936UN39-F1
#
_cell.length_a   1.000
_cell.length_b   1.000
_cell.length_c   1.000
_cell.angle_alpha   90.00
_cell.angle_beta   90.00
_cell.angle_gamma   90.00
#
_symmetry.space_group_name_H-M   'P 1'
#
loop_
_entity.id
_entity.type
_entity.pdbx_description
1 polymer ?
#
loop_
_entity_poly.entity_id
_entity_poly.type
_entity_poly.pdbx_seq_one_letter_code
_entity_poly.pdbx_strand_id
1 'polypeptide(L)'
;MTNNLDKFRNGFLEANTWAKRKDGVPLYLLDNLSDKELKIAEADLINAAGLSDSWPIVGLGHIKSKDSLPSLYKLLEKSNGVMKVTIAHSIFQISQDEKMKEIVLETMPKITNEVELIDVLYYLPDFKDNRVTDLHHTYRDHKDYLVAYNATRYLGLPTEEVIEKFRNKENAYKKTSSNSTFQNAGQKLWHKLFGSE
;
A
#
# COMPACT_ATOMS: atom_id res chain seq x y z
N MET A 1 -8.01 -20.10 -26.78
CA MET A 1 -6.86 -19.29 -26.34
C MET A 1 -7.42 -18.07 -25.65
N THR A 2 -7.17 -17.92 -24.35
CA THR A 2 -7.58 -16.73 -23.59
C THR A 2 -6.63 -15.60 -23.96
N ASN A 3 -7.15 -14.54 -24.57
CA ASN A 3 -6.37 -13.35 -24.93
C ASN A 3 -5.89 -12.67 -23.62
N ASN A 4 -4.74 -11.97 -23.64
CA ASN A 4 -4.21 -11.26 -22.47
C ASN A 4 -5.22 -10.27 -21.86
N LEU A 5 -6.10 -9.67 -22.65
CA LEU A 5 -7.19 -8.83 -22.16
C LEU A 5 -8.17 -9.58 -21.25
N ASP A 6 -8.50 -10.84 -21.55
CA ASP A 6 -9.37 -11.66 -20.69
C ASP A 6 -8.64 -12.03 -19.39
N LYS A 7 -7.32 -12.28 -19.45
CA LYS A 7 -6.52 -12.52 -18.23
C LYS A 7 -6.49 -11.28 -17.35
N PHE A 8 -6.34 -10.09 -17.94
CA PHE A 8 -6.44 -8.82 -17.23
C PHE A 8 -7.82 -8.68 -16.56
N ARG A 9 -8.92 -8.82 -17.30
CA ARG A 9 -10.27 -8.68 -16.73
C ARG A 9 -10.52 -9.64 -15.56
N ASN A 10 -10.21 -10.92 -15.75
CA ASN A 10 -10.44 -11.96 -14.74
C ASN A 10 -9.51 -11.82 -13.51
N GLY A 11 -8.24 -11.48 -13.75
CA GLY A 11 -7.19 -11.43 -12.74
C GLY A 11 -7.06 -10.08 -12.03
N PHE A 12 -7.64 -9.03 -12.59
CA PHE A 12 -7.52 -7.66 -12.10
C PHE A 12 -8.90 -7.09 -11.71
N LEU A 13 -9.80 -6.92 -12.67
CA LEU A 13 -11.08 -6.23 -12.45
C LEU A 13 -12.09 -7.12 -11.69
N GLU A 14 -12.14 -8.41 -12.02
CA GLU A 14 -13.07 -9.37 -11.41
C GLU A 14 -12.47 -10.12 -10.22
N ALA A 15 -11.25 -9.75 -9.80
CA ALA A 15 -10.57 -10.36 -8.68
C ALA A 15 -11.15 -9.88 -7.34
N ASN A 16 -12.39 -10.26 -7.00
CA ASN A 16 -13.13 -9.72 -5.85
C ASN A 16 -13.03 -10.53 -4.55
N THR A 17 -12.09 -11.47 -4.44
CA THR A 17 -11.89 -12.29 -3.24
C THR A 17 -10.51 -12.08 -2.62
N TRP A 18 -10.40 -12.25 -1.31
CA TRP A 18 -9.11 -12.14 -0.61
C TRP A 18 -8.02 -13.03 -1.23
N ALA A 19 -8.35 -14.29 -1.55
CA ALA A 19 -7.38 -15.23 -2.11
C ALA A 19 -6.81 -14.79 -3.47
N LYS A 20 -7.58 -14.03 -4.27
CA LYS A 20 -7.12 -13.45 -5.53
C LYS A 20 -6.34 -12.15 -5.35
N ARG A 21 -6.52 -11.44 -4.23
CA ARG A 21 -5.93 -10.12 -3.97
C ARG A 21 -4.75 -10.11 -3.00
N LYS A 22 -4.52 -11.21 -2.26
CA LYS A 22 -3.53 -11.28 -1.16
C LYS A 22 -2.09 -10.93 -1.57
N ASP A 23 -1.74 -11.07 -2.85
CA ASP A 23 -0.39 -10.84 -3.37
C ASP A 23 -0.21 -9.41 -3.93
N GLY A 24 -1.22 -8.55 -3.77
CA GLY A 24 -1.19 -7.15 -4.24
C GLY A 24 -1.74 -6.96 -5.65
N VAL A 25 -1.64 -5.74 -6.16
CA VAL A 25 -2.14 -5.35 -7.49
C VAL A 25 -1.27 -6.01 -8.58
N PRO A 26 -1.82 -6.88 -9.46
CA PRO A 26 -1.05 -7.62 -10.46
C PRO A 26 -0.76 -6.75 -11.69
N LEU A 27 0.05 -5.70 -11.53
CA LEU A 27 0.36 -4.72 -12.58
C LEU A 27 0.98 -5.34 -13.84
N TYR A 28 1.68 -6.47 -13.70
CA TYR A 28 2.20 -7.24 -14.84
C TYR A 28 1.12 -7.67 -15.84
N LEU A 29 -0.15 -7.77 -15.44
CA LEU A 29 -1.24 -8.07 -16.37
C LEU A 29 -1.48 -6.92 -17.36
N LEU A 30 -1.20 -5.68 -16.96
CA LEU A 30 -1.25 -4.50 -17.83
C LEU A 30 -0.01 -4.44 -18.74
N ASP A 31 1.17 -4.76 -18.21
CA ASP A 31 2.44 -4.74 -18.96
C ASP A 31 2.47 -5.75 -20.14
N ASN A 32 1.64 -6.79 -20.07
CA ASN A 32 1.56 -7.84 -21.08
C ASN A 32 0.50 -7.58 -22.17
N LEU A 33 -0.18 -6.43 -22.15
CA LEU A 33 -1.17 -6.04 -23.16
C LEU A 33 -0.48 -5.43 -24.38
N SER A 34 -0.99 -5.73 -25.58
CA SER A 34 -0.66 -4.95 -26.77
C SER A 34 -1.28 -3.54 -26.70
N ASP A 35 -0.79 -2.58 -27.48
CA ASP A 35 -1.34 -1.21 -27.51
C ASP A 35 -2.85 -1.14 -27.73
N LYS A 36 -3.39 -2.06 -28.55
CA LYS A 36 -4.85 -2.13 -28.81
C LYS A 36 -5.61 -2.63 -27.58
N GLU A 37 -5.09 -3.65 -26.92
CA GLU A 37 -5.69 -4.20 -25.70
C GLU A 37 -5.55 -3.22 -24.53
N LEU A 38 -4.41 -2.52 -24.44
CA LEU A 38 -4.16 -1.51 -23.41
C LEU A 38 -5.17 -0.36 -23.48
N LYS A 39 -5.52 0.11 -24.70
CA LYS A 39 -6.59 1.12 -24.87
C LYS A 39 -7.95 0.64 -24.38
N ILE A 40 -8.27 -0.65 -24.56
CA ILE A 40 -9.51 -1.23 -24.06
C ILE A 40 -9.45 -1.36 -22.53
N ALA A 41 -8.34 -1.85 -22.00
CA ALA A 41 -8.13 -1.97 -20.56
C ALA A 41 -8.15 -0.61 -19.86
N GLU A 42 -7.60 0.44 -20.46
CA GLU A 42 -7.67 1.82 -19.95
C GLU A 42 -9.13 2.28 -19.81
N ALA A 43 -9.97 2.07 -20.83
CA ALA A 43 -11.39 2.39 -20.76
C ALA A 43 -12.10 1.59 -19.66
N ASP A 44 -11.81 0.29 -19.54
CA ASP A 44 -12.37 -0.57 -18.49
C ASP A 44 -11.94 -0.09 -17.08
N LEU A 45 -10.68 0.31 -16.90
CA LEU A 45 -10.15 0.86 -15.65
C LEU A 45 -10.81 2.21 -15.30
N ILE A 46 -10.96 3.12 -16.27
CA ILE A 46 -11.64 4.42 -16.06
C ILE A 46 -13.08 4.19 -15.61
N ASN A 47 -13.79 3.24 -16.24
CA ASN A 47 -15.17 2.92 -15.89
C ASN A 47 -15.29 2.26 -14.51
N ALA A 48 -14.30 1.46 -14.11
CA ALA A 48 -14.27 0.77 -12.82
C ALA A 48 -13.74 1.62 -11.67
N ALA A 49 -13.03 2.73 -11.94
CA ALA A 49 -12.42 3.56 -10.92
C ALA A 49 -13.46 4.16 -9.96
N GLY A 50 -13.26 3.93 -8.66
CA GLY A 50 -14.14 4.40 -7.61
C GLY A 50 -13.49 4.34 -6.23
N LEU A 51 -14.19 4.86 -5.21
CA LEU A 51 -13.64 4.94 -3.85
C LEU A 51 -13.72 3.62 -3.06
N SER A 52 -14.40 2.60 -3.59
CA SER A 52 -14.53 1.28 -2.95
C SER A 52 -13.42 0.31 -3.33
N ASP A 53 -12.66 0.59 -4.40
CA ASP A 53 -11.62 -0.29 -4.91
C ASP A 53 -10.47 0.54 -5.48
N SER A 54 -9.27 0.38 -4.91
CA SER A 54 -8.08 1.11 -5.33
C SER A 54 -7.43 0.52 -6.57
N TRP A 55 -7.68 -0.75 -6.91
CA TRP A 55 -6.95 -1.44 -7.98
C TRP A 55 -7.07 -0.72 -9.34
N PRO A 56 -8.27 -0.29 -9.79
CA PRO A 56 -8.36 0.47 -11.04
C PRO A 56 -7.57 1.78 -11.01
N ILE A 57 -7.58 2.49 -9.89
CA ILE A 57 -6.84 3.75 -9.69
C ILE A 57 -5.33 3.51 -9.78
N VAL A 58 -4.82 2.47 -9.13
CA VAL A 58 -3.40 2.08 -9.20
C VAL A 58 -3.02 1.69 -10.62
N GLY A 59 -3.87 0.91 -11.31
CA GLY A 59 -3.68 0.54 -12.71
C GLY A 59 -3.58 1.75 -13.65
N LEU A 60 -4.44 2.75 -13.48
CA LEU A 60 -4.41 3.99 -14.26
C LEU A 60 -3.11 4.80 -14.04
N GLY A 61 -2.63 4.86 -12.79
CA GLY A 61 -1.35 5.46 -12.44
C GLY A 61 -0.16 4.75 -13.09
N HIS A 62 -0.19 3.41 -13.08
CA HIS A 62 0.83 2.56 -13.68
C HIS A 62 0.95 2.78 -15.18
N ILE A 63 -0.17 2.74 -15.91
CA ILE A 63 -0.19 2.90 -17.39
C ILE A 63 -0.10 4.36 -17.85
N LYS A 64 0.03 5.32 -16.91
CA LYS A 64 0.15 6.75 -17.21
C LYS A 64 -1.05 7.31 -17.98
N SER A 65 -2.26 6.85 -17.65
CA SER A 65 -3.51 7.23 -18.33
C SER A 65 -3.85 8.71 -18.14
N LYS A 66 -3.52 9.55 -19.13
CA LYS A 66 -3.86 10.98 -19.12
C LYS A 66 -5.37 11.21 -19.19
N ASP A 67 -6.08 10.33 -19.91
CA ASP A 67 -7.53 10.40 -20.09
C ASP A 67 -8.30 10.20 -18.77
N SER A 68 -7.67 9.53 -17.79
CA SER A 68 -8.25 9.32 -16.47
C SER A 68 -8.16 10.52 -15.52
N LEU A 69 -7.27 11.50 -15.79
CA LEU A 69 -6.99 12.60 -14.87
C LEU A 69 -8.24 13.34 -14.39
N PRO A 70 -9.21 13.74 -15.26
CA PRO A 70 -10.42 14.43 -14.81
C PRO A 70 -11.22 13.62 -13.77
N SER A 71 -11.35 12.31 -13.99
CA SER A 71 -12.04 11.41 -13.07
C SER A 71 -11.26 11.21 -11.77
N LEU A 72 -9.94 11.08 -11.85
CA LEU A 72 -9.08 10.93 -10.67
C LEU A 72 -9.10 12.17 -9.78
N TYR A 73 -9.02 13.39 -10.33
CA TYR A 73 -9.15 14.61 -9.53
C TYR A 73 -10.53 14.71 -8.85
N LYS A 74 -11.61 14.35 -9.55
CA LYS A 74 -12.96 14.32 -8.96
C LYS A 74 -13.09 13.29 -7.82
N LEU A 75 -12.41 12.14 -7.93
CA LEU A 75 -12.34 11.15 -6.85
C LEU A 75 -11.50 11.66 -5.69
N LEU A 76 -10.36 12.33 -5.98
CA LEU A 76 -9.45 12.88 -4.99
C LEU A 76 -10.16 13.85 -4.03
N GLU A 77 -10.98 14.76 -4.56
CA GLU A 77 -11.76 15.72 -3.78
C GLU A 77 -12.70 15.06 -2.75
N LYS A 78 -13.22 13.88 -3.08
CA LYS A 78 -14.19 13.13 -2.25
C LYS A 78 -13.53 12.11 -1.34
N SER A 79 -12.27 11.81 -1.58
CA SER A 79 -11.52 10.77 -0.88
C SER A 79 -10.93 11.26 0.45
N ASN A 80 -10.58 10.31 1.31
CA ASN A 80 -9.86 10.54 2.56
C ASN A 80 -8.90 9.36 2.84
N GLY A 81 -8.06 9.51 3.87
CA GLY A 81 -7.17 8.47 4.37
C GLY A 81 -6.32 7.83 3.27
N VAL A 82 -6.24 6.50 3.29
CA VAL A 82 -5.48 5.69 2.33
C VAL A 82 -5.91 5.94 0.89
N MET A 83 -7.21 5.98 0.61
CA MET A 83 -7.69 6.16 -0.76
C MET A 83 -7.22 7.49 -1.35
N LYS A 84 -7.17 8.54 -0.53
CA LYS A 84 -6.67 9.86 -0.97
C LYS A 84 -5.18 9.83 -1.32
N VAL A 85 -4.38 9.12 -0.53
CA VAL A 85 -2.94 8.93 -0.82
C VAL A 85 -2.75 8.13 -2.10
N THR A 86 -3.51 7.04 -2.28
CA THR A 86 -3.45 6.21 -3.50
C THR A 86 -3.83 6.99 -4.75
N ILE A 87 -4.91 7.79 -4.72
CA ILE A 87 -5.30 8.62 -5.86
C ILE A 87 -4.23 9.68 -6.14
N ALA A 88 -3.70 10.34 -5.09
CA ALA A 88 -2.64 11.33 -5.25
C ALA A 88 -1.37 10.73 -5.87
N HIS A 89 -0.98 9.53 -5.45
CA HIS A 89 0.13 8.78 -6.04
C HIS A 89 -0.13 8.46 -7.51
N SER A 90 -1.29 7.93 -7.88
CA SER A 90 -1.62 7.65 -9.28
C SER A 90 -1.60 8.91 -10.15
N ILE A 91 -2.16 10.03 -9.67
CA ILE A 91 -2.12 11.31 -10.39
C ILE A 91 -0.66 11.79 -10.56
N PHE A 92 0.13 11.75 -9.50
CA PHE A 92 1.54 12.12 -9.55
C PHE A 92 2.29 11.24 -10.56
N GLN A 93 2.04 9.94 -10.54
CA GLN A 93 2.60 9.01 -11.49
C GLN A 93 2.26 9.35 -12.96
N ILE A 94 1.07 9.87 -13.25
CA ILE A 94 0.62 10.24 -14.61
C ILE A 94 1.21 11.58 -15.07
N SER A 95 1.16 12.61 -14.23
CA SER A 95 1.38 14.01 -14.65
C SER A 95 2.49 14.75 -13.90
N GLN A 96 3.03 14.16 -12.83
CA GLN A 96 3.97 14.80 -11.90
C GLN A 96 3.39 16.08 -11.27
N ASP A 97 2.07 16.13 -11.03
CA ASP A 97 1.44 17.25 -10.33
C ASP A 97 1.98 17.35 -8.89
N GLU A 98 2.82 18.36 -8.67
CA GLU A 98 3.50 18.65 -7.40
C GLU A 98 2.52 18.85 -6.23
N LYS A 99 1.26 19.26 -6.50
CA LYS A 99 0.24 19.37 -5.45
C LYS A 99 -0.06 18.03 -4.77
N MET A 100 0.17 16.92 -5.46
CA MET A 100 -0.06 15.59 -4.89
C MET A 100 0.90 15.31 -3.72
N LYS A 101 2.12 15.88 -3.74
CA LYS A 101 3.07 15.77 -2.63
C LYS A 101 2.53 16.45 -1.37
N GLU A 102 1.96 17.65 -1.52
CA GLU A 102 1.33 18.36 -0.39
C GLU A 102 0.16 17.57 0.18
N ILE A 103 -0.66 16.96 -0.69
CA ILE A 103 -1.78 16.12 -0.25
C ILE A 103 -1.29 14.91 0.55
N VAL A 104 -0.22 14.25 0.09
CA VAL A 104 0.38 13.12 0.82
C VAL A 104 0.92 13.58 2.18
N LEU A 105 1.68 14.68 2.23
CA LEU A 105 2.22 15.25 3.47
C LEU A 105 1.11 15.61 4.47
N GLU A 106 -0.02 16.11 4.01
CA GLU A 106 -1.16 16.48 4.85
C GLU A 106 -1.99 15.25 5.31
N THR A 107 -2.10 14.24 4.45
CA THR A 107 -3.03 13.12 4.66
C THR A 107 -2.40 11.99 5.47
N MET A 108 -1.15 11.62 5.16
CA MET A 108 -0.46 10.49 5.78
C MET A 108 -0.44 10.54 7.32
N PRO A 109 -0.12 11.66 7.98
CA PRO A 109 -0.12 11.72 9.45
C PRO A 109 -1.48 11.46 10.11
N LYS A 110 -2.58 11.55 9.34
CA LYS A 110 -3.96 11.34 9.83
C LYS A 110 -4.39 9.87 9.73
N ILE A 111 -3.61 9.01 9.07
CA ILE A 111 -3.89 7.57 8.94
C ILE A 111 -3.37 6.87 10.19
N THR A 112 -4.27 6.34 11.02
CA THR A 112 -3.91 5.72 12.32
C THR A 112 -4.02 4.21 12.32
N ASN A 113 -4.71 3.61 11.34
CA ASN A 113 -4.84 2.16 11.23
C ASN A 113 -3.53 1.58 10.67
N GLU A 114 -2.93 0.61 11.38
CA GLU A 114 -1.61 0.10 11.01
C GLU A 114 -1.59 -0.65 9.67
N VAL A 115 -2.65 -1.39 9.35
CA VAL A 115 -2.77 -2.15 8.09
C VAL A 115 -2.87 -1.19 6.92
N GLU A 116 -3.77 -0.21 7.04
CA GLU A 116 -3.95 0.88 6.08
C GLU A 116 -2.66 1.67 5.84
N LEU A 117 -1.90 1.94 6.89
CA LEU A 117 -0.64 2.64 6.80
C LEU A 117 0.40 1.84 6.00
N ILE A 118 0.53 0.53 6.27
CA ILE A 118 1.43 -0.36 5.52
C ILE A 118 1.09 -0.36 4.02
N ASP A 119 -0.20 -0.36 3.68
CA ASP A 119 -0.68 -0.35 2.30
C ASP A 119 -0.30 0.92 1.53
N VAL A 120 -0.03 2.04 2.18
CA VAL A 120 0.36 3.28 1.47
C VAL A 120 1.83 3.63 1.60
N LEU A 121 2.53 3.09 2.60
CA LEU A 121 3.96 3.32 2.81
C LEU A 121 4.81 3.00 1.57
N TYR A 122 4.41 2.00 0.79
CA TYR A 122 5.15 1.60 -0.40
C TYR A 122 5.13 2.64 -1.53
N TYR A 123 4.15 3.56 -1.54
CA TYR A 123 4.04 4.61 -2.55
C TYR A 123 4.97 5.80 -2.31
N LEU A 124 5.34 6.05 -1.06
CA LEU A 124 6.06 7.27 -0.65
C LEU A 124 7.37 7.48 -1.41
N PRO A 125 8.21 6.44 -1.64
CA PRO A 125 9.46 6.61 -2.39
C PRO A 125 9.28 7.16 -3.82
N ASP A 126 8.14 6.89 -4.46
CA ASP A 126 7.90 7.29 -5.85
C ASP A 126 7.79 8.80 -6.03
N PHE A 127 7.45 9.55 -4.98
CA PHE A 127 7.32 11.01 -5.03
C PHE A 127 8.65 11.74 -5.20
N LYS A 128 9.78 11.10 -4.86
CA LYS A 128 11.14 11.67 -4.97
C LYS A 128 11.24 13.08 -4.36
N ASP A 129 10.57 13.28 -3.22
CA ASP A 129 10.55 14.54 -2.47
C ASP A 129 11.10 14.30 -1.07
N ASN A 130 12.10 15.10 -0.68
CA ASN A 130 12.79 14.93 0.60
C ASN A 130 11.84 15.04 1.80
N ARG A 131 10.80 15.88 1.74
CA ARG A 131 9.83 16.02 2.84
C ARG A 131 8.98 14.76 2.97
N VAL A 132 8.59 14.16 1.84
CA VAL A 132 7.88 12.87 1.83
C VAL A 132 8.80 11.75 2.33
N THR A 133 10.08 11.78 1.96
CA THR A 133 11.10 10.85 2.48
C THR A 133 11.31 11.02 3.99
N ASP A 134 11.41 12.24 4.49
CA ASP A 134 11.55 12.54 5.92
C ASP A 134 10.33 12.04 6.70
N LEU A 135 9.13 12.28 6.18
CA LEU A 135 7.89 11.72 6.72
C LEU A 135 7.95 10.18 6.74
N HIS A 136 8.39 9.53 5.66
CA HIS A 136 8.55 8.08 5.60
C HIS A 136 9.49 7.58 6.72
N HIS A 137 10.62 8.26 6.94
CA HIS A 137 11.56 7.92 8.00
C HIS A 137 10.93 7.92 9.39
N THR A 138 9.96 8.80 9.67
CA THR A 138 9.27 8.82 10.99
C THR A 138 8.55 7.51 11.31
N TYR A 139 8.08 6.78 10.30
CA TYR A 139 7.38 5.51 10.49
C TYR A 139 8.30 4.34 10.83
N ARG A 140 9.62 4.47 10.65
CA ARG A 140 10.60 3.44 11.06
C ARG A 140 10.65 3.23 12.57
N ASP A 141 10.26 4.25 13.34
CA ASP A 141 10.20 4.19 14.80
C ASP A 141 8.78 3.95 15.33
N HIS A 142 7.84 3.58 14.46
CA HIS A 142 6.47 3.29 14.85
C HIS A 142 6.40 2.20 15.92
N LYS A 143 5.39 2.28 16.80
CA LYS A 143 5.20 1.34 17.91
C LYS A 143 4.83 -0.08 17.46
N ASP A 144 4.24 -0.20 16.27
CA ASP A 144 3.87 -1.45 15.63
C ASP A 144 5.03 -1.96 14.78
N TYR A 145 5.33 -3.25 14.94
CA TYR A 145 6.45 -3.91 14.26
C TYR A 145 6.30 -3.90 12.75
N LEU A 146 5.11 -4.23 12.23
CA LEU A 146 4.90 -4.37 10.80
C LEU A 146 4.96 -3.02 10.09
N VAL A 147 4.46 -1.96 10.73
CA VAL A 147 4.63 -0.59 10.22
C VAL A 147 6.12 -0.21 10.15
N ALA A 148 6.85 -0.35 11.26
CA ALA A 148 8.27 -0.01 11.33
C ALA A 148 9.13 -0.81 10.35
N TYR A 149 8.85 -2.10 10.24
CA TYR A 149 9.52 -3.02 9.32
C TYR A 149 9.27 -2.64 7.87
N ASN A 150 8.01 -2.45 7.46
CA ASN A 150 7.68 -2.11 6.08
C ASN A 150 8.17 -0.71 5.69
N ALA A 151 8.08 0.29 6.58
CA ALA A 151 8.66 1.61 6.35
C ALA A 151 10.17 1.52 6.05
N THR A 152 10.90 0.74 6.86
CA THR A 152 12.34 0.54 6.68
C THR A 152 12.64 -0.20 5.36
N ARG A 153 11.90 -1.27 5.07
CA ARG A 153 12.06 -2.07 3.85
C ARG A 153 11.78 -1.25 2.58
N TYR A 154 10.71 -0.46 2.55
CA TYR A 154 10.33 0.34 1.37
C TYR A 154 11.27 1.52 1.12
N LEU A 155 11.99 1.97 2.14
CA LEU A 155 13.13 2.88 1.98
C LEU A 155 14.39 2.19 1.43
N GLY A 156 14.36 0.88 1.21
CA GLY A 156 15.53 0.09 0.78
C GLY A 156 16.60 -0.06 1.86
N LEU A 157 16.23 0.12 3.13
CA LEU A 157 17.16 0.04 4.26
C LEU A 157 17.18 -1.38 4.86
N PRO A 158 18.30 -1.78 5.50
CA PRO A 158 18.38 -3.02 6.26
C PRO A 158 17.37 -3.05 7.41
N THR A 159 16.75 -4.22 7.67
CA THR A 159 15.66 -4.36 8.65
C THR A 159 16.10 -5.02 9.96
N GLU A 160 17.36 -5.43 10.07
CA GLU A 160 17.94 -6.16 11.20
C GLU A 160 17.79 -5.38 12.52
N GLU A 161 18.08 -4.07 12.49
CA GLU A 161 17.94 -3.20 13.66
C GLU A 161 16.49 -3.11 14.16
N VAL A 162 15.53 -3.09 13.24
CA VAL A 162 14.10 -3.08 13.58
C VAL A 162 13.71 -4.40 14.22
N ILE A 163 14.13 -5.52 13.61
CA ILE A 163 13.88 -6.86 14.16
C ILE A 163 14.44 -6.98 15.58
N GLU A 164 15.69 -6.57 15.80
CA GLU A 164 16.34 -6.65 17.10
C GLU A 164 15.66 -5.77 18.15
N LYS A 165 15.36 -4.50 17.80
CA LYS A 165 14.63 -3.56 18.66
C LYS A 165 13.33 -4.15 19.19
N PHE A 166 12.56 -4.82 18.34
CA PHE A 166 11.27 -5.40 18.73
C PHE A 166 11.40 -6.71 19.50
N ARG A 167 12.37 -7.58 19.16
CA ARG A 167 12.69 -8.78 19.96
C ARG A 167 13.09 -8.42 21.39
N ASN A 168 13.92 -7.39 21.56
CA ASN A 168 14.38 -6.95 22.88
C ASN A 168 13.24 -6.38 23.73
N LYS A 169 12.31 -5.61 23.13
CA LYS A 169 11.10 -5.15 23.82
C LYS A 169 10.22 -6.32 24.29
N GLU A 170 10.04 -7.34 23.46
CA GLU A 170 9.27 -8.53 23.83
C GLU A 170 9.91 -9.29 25.00
N ASN A 171 11.23 -9.48 24.95
CA ASN A 171 11.97 -10.15 26.03
C ASN A 171 11.92 -9.37 27.34
N ALA A 172 12.01 -8.04 27.29
CA ALA A 172 11.84 -7.18 28.46
C ALA A 172 10.43 -7.34 29.05
N TYR A 173 9.38 -7.32 28.21
CA TYR A 173 8.01 -7.54 28.65
C TYR A 173 7.84 -8.92 29.31
N LYS A 174 8.30 -10.00 28.66
CA LYS A 174 8.25 -11.36 29.21
C LYS A 174 8.94 -11.46 30.57
N LYS A 175 10.11 -10.83 30.74
CA LYS A 175 10.86 -10.82 32.01
C LYS A 175 10.12 -10.07 33.13
N THR A 176 9.42 -8.98 32.80
CA THR A 176 8.58 -8.26 33.77
C THR A 176 7.29 -9.01 34.09
N SER A 177 6.67 -9.67 33.11
CA SER A 177 5.43 -10.42 33.29
C SER A 177 5.62 -11.78 33.95
N SER A 178 6.79 -12.42 33.81
CA SER A 178 7.12 -13.66 34.55
C SER A 178 7.28 -13.43 36.06
N ASN A 179 7.43 -12.17 36.48
CA ASN A 179 7.41 -11.77 37.90
C ASN A 179 5.99 -11.41 38.39
N SER A 180 4.96 -11.50 37.54
CA SER A 180 3.56 -11.22 37.88
C SER A 180 2.66 -12.38 37.45
N THR A 181 1.87 -12.93 38.38
CA THR A 181 1.15 -14.20 38.29
C THR A 181 -0.05 -14.23 37.31
N PHE A 182 0.08 -13.80 36.06
CA PHE A 182 -1.01 -13.90 35.06
C PHE A 182 -0.48 -14.14 33.63
N GLN A 183 -0.39 -15.41 33.24
CA GLN A 183 -0.16 -15.85 31.85
C GLN A 183 -1.49 -16.34 31.27
N ASN A 184 -1.89 -15.85 30.08
CA ASN A 184 -2.69 -16.64 29.12
C ASN A 184 -3.05 -15.94 27.78
N ALA A 185 -2.88 -14.62 27.62
CA ALA A 185 -3.28 -13.94 26.37
C ALA A 185 -2.14 -13.78 25.34
N GLY A 186 -0.92 -13.44 25.78
CA GLY A 186 0.20 -13.13 24.87
C GLY A 186 0.77 -14.32 24.09
N GLN A 187 0.74 -15.54 24.65
CA GLN A 187 1.23 -16.74 23.99
C GLN A 187 0.40 -17.14 22.75
N LYS A 188 -0.90 -16.83 22.73
CA LYS A 188 -1.79 -17.19 21.60
C LYS A 188 -1.51 -16.38 20.33
N LEU A 189 -1.07 -15.12 20.46
CA LEU A 189 -0.78 -14.26 19.30
C LEU A 189 0.53 -14.67 18.61
N TRP A 190 1.51 -15.15 19.38
CA TRP A 190 2.81 -15.56 18.87
C TRP A 190 2.75 -16.86 18.04
N HIS A 191 2.02 -17.88 18.53
CA HIS A 191 1.78 -19.11 17.76
C HIS A 191 1.04 -18.86 16.44
N LYS A 192 0.17 -17.85 16.41
CA LYS A 192 -0.58 -17.49 15.20
C LYS A 192 0.26 -16.78 14.15
N LEU A 193 1.29 -16.04 14.56
CA LEU A 193 2.14 -15.24 13.65
C LEU A 193 3.43 -15.95 13.24
N PHE A 194 3.96 -16.84 14.07
CA PHE A 194 5.30 -17.44 13.88
C PHE A 194 5.36 -18.95 14.18
N GLY A 195 4.22 -19.62 14.35
CA GLY A 195 4.17 -21.06 14.61
C GLY A 195 4.17 -21.92 13.35
N SER A 196 5.36 -22.29 12.86
CA SER A 196 5.59 -23.55 12.15
C SER A 196 7.10 -23.86 12.09
N GLU A 197 7.54 -24.74 12.99
CA GLU A 197 8.42 -25.88 12.68
C GLU A 197 7.85 -27.11 13.38
#